data_AF-A0A920NFU2-F1
#
_entry.id   AF-A0A920NFU2-F1
#
_cell.length_a   1.000
_cell.length_b   1.000
_cell.length_c   1.000
_cell.angle_alpha   90.00
_cell.angle_beta   90.00
_cell.angle_gamma   90.00
#
_symmetry.space_group_name_H-M   'P 1'
#
loop_
_entity.id
_entity.type
_entity.pdbx_description
1 polymer ?
#
loop_
_entity_poly.entity_id
_entity_poly.type
_entity_poly.pdbx_seq_one_letter_code
_entity_poly.pdbx_strand_id
1 'polypeptide(L)'
;MGSIKPKSFATITKQNQDSLSLDNLHIFAAPKSDEDCNIQLPSDEQHVTLAVPLPNKIANKELSEQSNLLLWRQFIGSVMTSAFDKGYTLSGCQDLASIGHHYILIADQKN
;
A
#
# COMPACT_ATOMS: atom_id res chain seq x y z
N MET A 1 9.86 -17.04 38.69
CA MET A 1 8.63 -16.52 38.06
C MET A 1 8.99 -15.28 37.26
N GLY A 2 9.19 -15.42 35.95
CA GLY A 2 9.52 -14.29 35.07
C GLY A 2 8.24 -13.59 34.63
N SER A 3 8.05 -12.34 35.03
CA SER A 3 6.96 -11.50 34.53
C SER A 3 7.25 -11.09 33.10
N ILE A 4 6.48 -11.63 32.15
CA ILE A 4 6.47 -11.15 30.76
C ILE A 4 5.64 -9.87 30.76
N LYS A 5 6.32 -8.72 30.67
CA LYS A 5 5.64 -7.44 30.42
C LYS A 5 5.04 -7.47 29.01
N PRO A 6 3.76 -7.11 28.81
CA PRO A 6 3.23 -6.97 27.46
C PRO A 6 4.00 -5.84 26.76
N LYS A 7 4.58 -6.14 25.60
CA LYS A 7 5.07 -5.11 24.68
C LYS A 7 3.86 -4.27 24.29
N SER A 8 3.83 -3.02 24.73
CA SER A 8 2.88 -2.03 24.26
C SER A 8 3.00 -1.97 22.74
N PHE A 9 1.91 -2.30 22.03
CA PHE A 9 1.78 -1.95 20.63
C PHE A 9 1.94 -0.43 20.53
N ALA A 10 3.01 0.04 19.89
CA ALA A 10 3.16 1.44 19.60
C ALA A 10 1.93 1.87 18.79
N THR A 11 1.13 2.74 19.38
CA THR A 11 0.04 3.42 18.69
C THR A 11 0.64 4.08 17.45
N ILE A 12 0.19 3.68 16.27
CA ILE A 12 0.57 4.34 15.01
C ILE A 12 0.07 5.77 15.14
N THR A 13 1.00 6.67 15.45
CA THR A 13 0.78 8.10 15.48
C THR A 13 0.15 8.48 14.14
N LYS A 14 -0.99 9.16 14.16
CA LYS A 14 -1.53 9.87 13.00
C LYS A 14 -0.40 10.76 12.47
N GLN A 15 0.34 10.30 11.47
CA GLN A 15 1.29 11.15 10.76
C GLN A 15 0.48 12.29 10.15
N ASN A 16 0.98 13.50 10.37
CA ASN A 16 0.38 14.76 9.94
C ASN A 16 -0.21 14.64 8.54
N GLN A 17 -1.47 15.06 8.40
CA GLN A 17 -2.16 15.27 7.13
C GLN A 17 -1.57 16.44 6.30
N ASP A 18 -0.44 17.00 6.73
CA ASP A 18 0.20 18.12 6.06
C ASP A 18 1.00 17.63 4.86
N SER A 19 0.32 17.71 3.71
CA SER A 19 0.85 17.68 2.35
C SER A 19 1.81 16.55 2.04
N LEU A 20 1.27 15.37 1.69
CA LEU A 20 1.93 14.55 0.68
C LEU A 20 2.12 15.45 -0.56
N SER A 21 3.34 15.94 -0.77
CA SER A 21 3.66 16.63 -2.03
C SER A 21 3.41 15.64 -3.16
N LEU A 22 2.43 15.96 -4.00
CA LEU A 22 2.05 15.14 -5.16
C LEU A 22 3.18 15.05 -6.19
N ASP A 23 4.18 15.92 -6.10
CA ASP A 23 5.24 16.06 -7.10
C ASP A 23 6.13 14.81 -7.21
N ASN A 24 6.10 13.91 -6.22
CA ASN A 24 6.86 12.64 -6.22
C ASN A 24 5.99 11.42 -5.85
N LEU A 25 4.67 11.50 -6.05
CA LEU A 25 3.72 10.43 -5.72
C LEU A 25 3.39 9.58 -6.95
N HIS A 26 3.72 8.30 -6.92
CA HIS A 26 3.24 7.33 -7.91
C HIS A 26 1.94 6.67 -7.42
N ILE A 27 0.83 6.87 -8.13
CA ILE A 27 -0.46 6.26 -7.79
C ILE A 27 -0.69 5.05 -8.70
N PHE A 28 -0.82 3.88 -8.10
CA PHE A 28 -1.20 2.67 -8.81
C PHE A 28 -2.69 2.66 -9.14
N ALA A 29 -3.04 2.17 -10.32
CA ALA A 29 -4.43 1.91 -10.68
C ALA A 29 -4.95 0.62 -10.02
N ALA A 30 -6.26 0.54 -9.82
CA ALA A 30 -6.91 -0.69 -9.38
C ALA A 30 -6.72 -1.81 -10.44
N PRO A 31 -6.43 -3.05 -10.02
CA PRO A 31 -6.26 -4.17 -10.94
C PRO A 31 -7.59 -4.53 -11.62
N LYS A 32 -7.51 -4.81 -12.92
CA LYS A 32 -8.64 -5.23 -13.78
C LYS A 32 -8.43 -6.64 -14.31
N SER A 33 -7.19 -7.10 -14.42
CA SER A 33 -6.83 -8.45 -14.88
C SER A 33 -5.56 -8.96 -14.20
N ASP A 34 -5.28 -10.26 -14.35
CA ASP A 34 -4.07 -10.90 -13.80
C ASP A 34 -2.76 -10.28 -14.32
N GLU A 35 -2.79 -9.65 -15.50
CA GLU A 35 -1.64 -8.94 -16.07
C GLU A 35 -1.23 -7.74 -15.20
N ASP A 36 -2.22 -7.07 -14.58
CA ASP A 36 -1.99 -5.96 -13.66
C ASP A 36 -1.31 -6.42 -12.36
N CYS A 37 -1.30 -7.72 -12.05
CA CYS A 37 -0.67 -8.25 -10.84
C CYS A 37 0.85 -8.44 -10.98
N ASN A 38 1.43 -8.35 -12.18
CA ASN A 38 2.87 -8.46 -12.37
C ASN A 38 3.55 -7.08 -12.24
N ILE A 39 3.61 -6.57 -11.01
CA ILE A 39 4.10 -5.23 -10.74
C ILE A 39 5.62 -5.22 -10.67
N GLN A 40 6.23 -4.46 -11.58
CA GLN A 40 7.62 -4.08 -11.53
C GLN A 40 7.70 -2.59 -11.25
N LEU A 41 8.20 -2.22 -10.07
CA LEU A 41 8.45 -0.82 -9.77
C LEU A 41 9.52 -0.27 -10.71
N PRO A 42 9.34 0.95 -11.26
CA PRO A 42 10.39 1.60 -12.03
C PRO A 42 11.66 1.69 -11.18
N SER A 43 12.82 1.56 -11.84
CA SER A 43 14.13 1.65 -11.18
C SER A 43 14.57 3.09 -10.95
N ASP A 44 13.86 4.04 -11.53
CA ASP A 44 14.21 5.44 -11.52
C ASP A 44 13.73 6.08 -10.21
N GLU A 45 14.69 6.58 -9.42
CA GLU A 45 14.59 7.07 -8.04
C GLU A 45 13.67 8.30 -7.83
N GLN A 46 12.85 8.68 -8.81
CA GLN A 46 12.07 9.92 -8.76
C GLN A 46 10.86 9.83 -7.81
N HIS A 47 10.30 8.65 -7.58
CA HIS A 47 9.10 8.51 -6.77
C HIS A 47 9.46 8.23 -5.30
N VAL A 48 9.49 9.29 -4.49
CA VAL A 48 9.71 9.20 -3.04
C VAL A 48 8.51 8.52 -2.36
N THR A 49 7.32 8.54 -2.96
CA THR A 49 6.12 7.95 -2.38
C THR A 49 5.32 7.15 -3.40
N LEU A 50 4.79 6.00 -2.98
CA LEU A 50 3.84 5.18 -3.75
C LEU A 50 2.50 5.13 -3.04
N ALA A 51 1.41 5.24 -3.80
CA ALA A 51 0.04 5.02 -3.33
C ALA A 51 -0.52 3.75 -3.98
N VAL A 52 -0.74 2.73 -3.17
CA VAL A 52 -1.29 1.43 -3.60
C VAL A 52 -2.78 1.40 -3.28
N PRO A 53 -3.67 1.24 -4.26
CA PRO A 53 -5.11 1.30 -4.03
C PRO A 53 -5.58 0.14 -3.15
N LEU A 54 -6.67 0.38 -2.44
CA LEU A 54 -7.41 -0.61 -1.68
C LEU A 54 -8.81 -0.81 -2.31
N PRO A 55 -9.35 -2.04 -2.24
CA PRO A 55 -10.72 -2.27 -2.70
C PRO A 55 -11.73 -1.52 -1.81
N ASN A 56 -12.57 -0.69 -2.44
CA ASN A 56 -13.57 0.15 -1.74
C ASN A 56 -14.68 -0.66 -1.04
N LYS A 57 -14.99 -1.87 -1.52
CA LYS A 57 -15.97 -2.78 -0.92
C LYS A 57 -15.54 -4.22 -1.13
N ILE A 58 -15.66 -5.00 -0.05
CA ILE A 58 -15.52 -6.45 -0.07
C ILE A 58 -16.85 -7.01 0.42
N ALA A 59 -17.80 -7.19 -0.49
CA ALA A 59 -18.86 -8.16 -0.26
C ALA A 59 -18.29 -9.50 -0.76
N ASN A 60 -18.31 -10.52 0.08
CA ASN A 60 -17.84 -11.87 -0.26
C ASN A 60 -19.07 -12.78 -0.37
N LYS A 61 -19.99 -12.43 -1.26
CA LYS A 61 -21.26 -13.15 -1.41
C LYS A 61 -21.36 -13.86 -2.75
N GLU A 62 -20.77 -13.31 -3.80
CA GLU A 62 -20.78 -13.89 -5.15
C GLU A 62 -19.41 -14.43 -5.58
N LEU A 63 -19.40 -15.45 -6.46
CA LEU A 63 -18.17 -16.04 -7.02
C LEU A 63 -17.32 -15.02 -7.78
N SER A 64 -17.96 -14.11 -8.51
CA SER A 64 -17.31 -12.98 -9.20
C SER A 64 -16.57 -12.07 -8.22
N GLU A 65 -17.14 -11.83 -7.03
CA GLU A 65 -16.52 -11.05 -5.98
C GLU A 65 -15.31 -11.79 -5.38
N GLN A 66 -15.37 -13.13 -5.24
CA GLN A 66 -14.24 -13.94 -4.77
C GLN A 66 -13.05 -13.90 -5.74
N SER A 67 -13.29 -14.04 -7.04
CA SER A 67 -12.25 -13.90 -8.06
C SER A 67 -11.63 -12.50 -8.03
N ASN A 68 -12.46 -11.46 -7.89
CA ASN A 68 -11.98 -10.08 -7.72
C ASN A 68 -11.12 -9.93 -6.46
N LEU A 69 -11.49 -10.55 -5.32
CA LEU A 69 -10.68 -10.51 -4.10
C LEU A 69 -9.34 -11.24 -4.25
N LEU A 70 -9.32 -12.35 -4.97
CA LEU A 70 -8.08 -13.06 -5.28
C LEU A 70 -7.16 -12.16 -6.12
N LEU A 71 -7.71 -11.49 -7.13
CA LEU A 71 -6.99 -10.54 -7.97
C LEU A 71 -6.39 -9.40 -7.12
N TRP A 72 -7.20 -8.76 -6.28
CA TRP A 72 -6.74 -7.72 -5.36
C TRP A 72 -5.64 -8.21 -4.42
N ARG A 73 -5.77 -9.42 -3.89
CA ARG A 73 -4.76 -10.02 -3.00
C ARG A 73 -3.45 -10.25 -3.74
N GLN A 74 -3.50 -10.78 -4.97
CA GLN A 74 -2.30 -11.00 -5.79
C GLN A 74 -1.63 -9.67 -6.14
N PHE A 75 -2.41 -8.69 -6.58
CA PHE A 75 -1.95 -7.35 -6.90
C PHE A 75 -1.26 -6.69 -5.70
N ILE A 76 -1.95 -6.57 -4.56
CA ILE A 76 -1.39 -5.93 -3.36
C ILE A 76 -0.14 -6.68 -2.90
N GLY A 77 -0.18 -8.02 -2.89
CA GLY A 77 0.98 -8.83 -2.52
C GLY A 77 2.19 -8.55 -3.41
N SER A 78 1.99 -8.51 -4.72
CA SER A 78 3.03 -8.21 -5.71
C SER A 78 3.63 -6.81 -5.54
N VAL A 79 2.79 -5.78 -5.44
CA VAL A 79 3.23 -4.39 -5.23
C VAL A 79 4.04 -4.27 -3.94
N MET A 80 3.51 -4.81 -2.84
CA MET A 80 4.14 -4.70 -1.52
C MET A 80 5.48 -5.43 -1.47
N THR A 81 5.55 -6.65 -2.01
CA THR A 81 6.82 -7.38 -2.11
C THR A 81 7.84 -6.60 -2.93
N SER A 82 7.46 -6.13 -4.13
CA SER A 82 8.37 -5.35 -4.97
C SER A 82 8.84 -4.06 -4.28
N ALA A 83 7.94 -3.36 -3.59
CA ALA A 83 8.25 -2.12 -2.88
C ALA A 83 9.21 -2.36 -1.71
N PHE A 84 8.95 -3.37 -0.88
CA PHE A 84 9.80 -3.68 0.26
C PHE A 84 11.20 -4.16 -0.19
N ASP A 85 11.29 -4.94 -1.26
CA ASP A 85 12.56 -5.36 -1.84
C ASP A 85 13.40 -4.16 -2.35
N LYS A 86 12.73 -3.07 -2.75
CA LYS A 86 13.37 -1.80 -3.13
C LYS A 86 13.62 -0.83 -1.97
N GLY A 87 13.30 -1.21 -0.73
CA GLY A 87 13.54 -0.38 0.45
C GLY A 87 12.47 0.68 0.71
N TYR A 88 11.26 0.48 0.20
CA TYR A 88 10.11 1.27 0.65
C TYR A 88 9.59 0.73 1.99
N THR A 89 9.02 1.61 2.80
CA THR A 89 8.37 1.27 4.06
C THR A 89 6.90 1.72 4.06
N LEU A 90 6.04 0.91 4.67
CA LEU A 90 4.61 1.24 4.82
C LEU A 90 4.46 2.35 5.87
N SER A 91 4.11 3.55 5.43
CA SER A 91 3.89 4.72 6.28
C SER A 91 2.47 4.77 6.83
N GLY A 92 1.47 4.33 6.06
CA GLY A 92 0.09 4.29 6.54
C GLY A 92 -0.95 4.02 5.47
N CYS A 93 -2.19 4.33 5.79
CA CYS A 93 -3.34 4.27 4.89
C CYS A 93 -4.01 5.65 4.87
N GLN A 94 -4.25 6.18 3.68
CA GLN A 94 -4.86 7.50 3.47
C GLN A 94 -6.02 7.42 2.48
N ASP A 95 -7.05 8.23 2.70
CA ASP A 95 -8.10 8.46 1.71
C ASP A 95 -7.65 9.60 0.78
N LEU A 96 -7.41 9.29 -0.49
CA LEU A 96 -7.08 10.26 -1.51
C LEU A 96 -8.39 10.77 -2.14
N ALA A 97 -8.64 12.07 -2.00
CA ALA A 97 -9.88 12.69 -2.46
C ALA A 97 -10.19 12.34 -3.93
N SER A 98 -11.40 11.84 -4.19
CA SER A 98 -11.88 11.40 -5.52
C SER A 98 -11.25 10.12 -6.09
N ILE A 99 -10.33 9.45 -5.36
CA ILE A 99 -9.68 8.21 -5.80
C ILE A 99 -9.99 7.06 -4.83
N GLY A 100 -10.03 7.33 -3.52
CA GLY A 100 -10.36 6.37 -2.46
C GLY A 100 -9.18 6.01 -1.56
N HIS A 101 -9.31 4.90 -0.82
CA HIS A 101 -8.30 4.48 0.14
C HIS A 101 -7.06 3.88 -0.53
N HIS A 102 -5.88 4.30 -0.08
CA HIS A 102 -4.59 3.83 -0.55
C HIS A 102 -3.66 3.55 0.62
N TYR A 103 -2.88 2.48 0.51
CA TYR A 103 -1.65 2.35 1.30
C TYR A 103 -0.59 3.30 0.76
N ILE A 104 0.10 3.97 1.67
CA ILE A 104 1.17 4.91 1.36
C ILE A 104 2.50 4.27 1.74
N LEU A 105 3.38 4.12 0.76
CA LEU A 105 4.72 3.60 0.89
C LEU A 105 5.71 4.73 0.64
N ILE A 106 6.74 4.86 1.47
CA ILE A 106 7.77 5.90 1.33
C ILE A 106 9.12 5.21 1.14
N ALA A 107 9.92 5.68 0.19
CA ALA A 107 11.28 5.17 0.03
C ALA A 107 12.13 5.57 1.24
N ASP A 108 12.89 4.63 1.81
CA ASP A 108 13.89 4.97 2.80
C ASP A 108 14.98 5.82 2.12
N GLN A 109 14.99 7.13 2.39
CA GLN A 109 16.09 7.96 1.94
C GLN A 109 17.34 7.53 2.71
N LYS A 110 18.27 6.89 2.02
CA LYS A 110 19.63 6.69 2.55
C LYS A 110 20.25 8.07 2.75
N ASN A 111 20.23 8.54 3.99
CA ASN A 111 21.10 9.64 4.46
C ASN A 111 22.56 9.29 4.24
#